data_AF-A0A923N9V0-F1
#
_entry.id   AF-A0A923N9V0-F1
#
_cell.length_a   1.000
_cell.length_b   1.000
_cell.length_c   1.000
_cell.angle_alpha   90.00
_cell.angle_beta   90.00
_cell.angle_gamma   90.00
#
_symmetry.space_group_name_H-M   'P 1'
#
loop_
_entity.id
_entity.type
_entity.pdbx_description
1 polymer ?
#
loop_
_entity_poly.entity_id
_entity_poly.type
_entity_poly.pdbx_seq_one_letter_code
_entity_poly.pdbx_strand_id
1 'polypeptide(L)'
;MAIRTKYIFLTLCFLLPLQGYSWGFYAHQRINRLAVFALPPEMVGFYKKHIRYITENAVNPDKRRYAVANEAPRHYIDLDVYGDSALYKMPRFWQQAIDKYTEDTLQAYGIVPWHINFMKYQLTQAFKERNVDKILRLSAELGHYVADACVPLHTTQNYNGQLTGQRGIHGFWESRLPELFSDNYDFFVGQAQYIEQPQLKAWDLVASSHLALDSVFSFERQLTQEFDEEKKYSFEVRNNLTTRVYSRAFSQAYSNKLNGQVERQMRLAIKMTASYWYTAWVDAGQPNLGTLKSKLSPEELHRLEMEKKEYETGNHKPREEHDH
;
A
#
# COMPACT_ATOMS: atom_id res chain seq x y z
N MET A 1 -36.71 -4.53 -60.71
CA MET A 1 -36.33 -3.58 -59.65
C MET A 1 -36.39 -4.30 -58.31
N ALA A 2 -35.26 -4.71 -57.76
CA ALA A 2 -35.18 -5.34 -56.44
C ALA A 2 -34.16 -4.55 -55.61
N ILE A 3 -34.67 -3.81 -54.63
CA ILE A 3 -33.88 -2.96 -53.73
C ILE A 3 -33.20 -3.89 -52.71
N ARG A 4 -31.88 -4.05 -52.83
CA ARG A 4 -31.06 -4.73 -51.80
C ARG A 4 -30.72 -3.72 -50.70
N THR A 5 -31.44 -3.81 -49.59
CA THR A 5 -31.13 -3.07 -48.36
C THR A 5 -29.84 -3.64 -47.76
N LYS A 6 -28.75 -2.88 -47.82
CA LYS A 6 -27.49 -3.21 -47.12
C LYS A 6 -27.66 -2.85 -45.64
N TYR A 7 -27.70 -3.86 -44.77
CA TYR A 7 -27.58 -3.64 -43.33
C TYR A 7 -26.12 -3.33 -42.99
N ILE A 8 -25.84 -2.09 -42.61
CA ILE A 8 -24.58 -1.70 -42.00
C ILE A 8 -24.66 -2.11 -40.54
N PHE A 9 -23.96 -3.20 -40.17
CA PHE A 9 -23.74 -3.54 -38.78
C PHE A 9 -22.79 -2.49 -38.18
N LEU A 10 -23.35 -1.55 -37.43
CA LEU A 10 -22.56 -0.63 -36.62
C LEU A 10 -22.09 -1.40 -35.40
N THR A 11 -20.88 -1.95 -35.45
CA THR A 11 -20.22 -2.55 -34.28
C THR A 11 -19.94 -1.43 -33.29
N LEU A 12 -20.83 -1.26 -32.31
CA LEU A 12 -20.63 -0.37 -31.19
C LEU A 12 -19.52 -0.98 -30.32
N CYS A 13 -18.26 -0.66 -30.63
CA CYS A 13 -17.14 -0.91 -29.73
C CYS A 13 -17.40 -0.10 -28.45
N PHE A 14 -17.95 -0.75 -27.42
CA PHE A 14 -17.85 -0.26 -26.07
C PHE A 14 -16.34 -0.18 -25.74
N LEU A 15 -15.79 1.03 -25.91
CA LEU A 15 -14.54 1.43 -25.26
C LEU A 15 -14.83 1.43 -23.76
N LEU A 16 -14.73 0.25 -23.14
CA LEU A 16 -14.55 0.16 -21.70
C LEU A 16 -13.28 0.96 -21.40
N PRO A 17 -13.31 1.97 -20.51
CA PRO A 17 -12.08 2.61 -20.09
C PRO A 17 -11.22 1.53 -19.43
N LEU A 18 -10.14 1.16 -20.11
CA LEU A 18 -9.04 0.43 -19.50
C LEU A 18 -8.48 1.36 -18.43
N GLN A 19 -8.99 1.22 -17.21
CA GLN A 19 -8.40 1.84 -16.04
C GLN A 19 -6.99 1.27 -15.92
N GLY A 20 -6.01 2.04 -16.35
CA GLY A 20 -4.60 1.75 -16.15
C GLY A 20 -4.31 1.82 -14.65
N TYR A 21 -4.47 0.69 -13.95
CA TYR A 21 -4.01 0.56 -12.59
C TYR A 21 -2.48 0.75 -12.60
N SER A 22 -1.98 1.76 -11.87
CA SER A 22 -0.56 1.78 -11.53
C SER A 22 -0.29 0.52 -10.70
N TRP A 23 0.80 -0.16 -11.01
CA TRP A 23 1.04 -1.54 -10.60
C TRP A 23 1.19 -1.67 -9.06
N GLY A 24 1.67 -0.60 -8.38
CA GLY A 24 1.70 -0.54 -6.91
C GLY A 24 0.31 -0.60 -6.25
N PHE A 25 -0.76 -0.25 -6.98
CA PHE A 25 -2.09 -0.08 -6.40
C PHE A 25 -2.79 -1.40 -6.07
N TYR A 26 -2.50 -2.46 -6.83
CA TYR A 26 -3.21 -3.74 -6.71
C TYR A 26 -3.16 -4.30 -5.27
N ALA A 27 -1.98 -4.31 -4.66
CA ALA A 27 -1.78 -4.88 -3.33
C ALA A 27 -2.54 -4.08 -2.26
N HIS A 28 -2.44 -2.75 -2.25
CA HIS A 28 -3.16 -1.91 -1.28
C HIS A 28 -4.67 -2.08 -1.35
N GLN A 29 -5.23 -2.09 -2.57
CA GLN A 29 -6.66 -2.32 -2.80
C GLN A 29 -7.08 -3.70 -2.27
N ARG A 30 -6.32 -4.74 -2.61
CA ARG A 30 -6.58 -6.12 -2.17
C ARG A 30 -6.51 -6.25 -0.65
N ILE A 31 -5.48 -5.69 -0.02
CA ILE A 31 -5.28 -5.72 1.44
C ILE A 31 -6.46 -5.04 2.15
N ASN A 32 -6.81 -3.82 1.76
CA ASN A 32 -7.90 -3.06 2.38
C ASN A 32 -9.24 -3.75 2.20
N ARG A 33 -9.52 -4.29 1.00
CA ARG A 33 -10.73 -5.07 0.74
C ARG A 33 -10.82 -6.29 1.64
N LEU A 34 -9.72 -7.04 1.78
CA LEU A 34 -9.70 -8.28 2.55
C LEU A 34 -9.77 -8.03 4.06
N ALA A 35 -9.19 -6.93 4.55
CA ALA A 35 -9.24 -6.53 5.94
C ALA A 35 -10.68 -6.34 6.45
N VAL A 36 -11.61 -5.92 5.58
CA VAL A 36 -13.03 -5.82 5.92
C VAL A 36 -13.61 -7.15 6.42
N PHE A 37 -13.19 -8.28 5.85
CA PHE A 37 -13.70 -9.60 6.21
C PHE A 37 -13.10 -10.17 7.51
N ALA A 38 -12.04 -9.56 8.03
CA ALA A 38 -11.47 -9.90 9.32
C ALA A 38 -12.13 -9.13 10.48
N LEU A 39 -12.99 -8.15 10.21
CA LEU A 39 -13.64 -7.35 11.24
C LEU A 39 -14.72 -8.15 12.01
N PRO A 40 -14.98 -7.81 13.28
CA PRO A 40 -16.03 -8.46 14.07
C PRO A 40 -17.44 -8.12 13.55
N PRO A 41 -18.48 -8.90 13.92
CA PRO A 41 -19.86 -8.72 13.45
C PRO A 41 -20.41 -7.30 13.59
N GLU A 42 -20.04 -6.59 14.64
CA GLU A 42 -20.48 -5.24 14.97
C GLU A 42 -19.93 -4.19 13.99
N MET A 43 -18.79 -4.47 13.36
CA MET A 43 -18.13 -3.56 12.42
C MET A 43 -18.31 -3.98 10.96
N VAL A 44 -18.26 -5.28 10.67
CA VAL A 44 -18.22 -5.82 9.31
C VAL A 44 -19.42 -5.38 8.47
N GLY A 45 -20.61 -5.23 9.07
CA GLY A 45 -21.80 -4.75 8.37
C GLY A 45 -21.66 -3.33 7.80
N PHE A 46 -21.04 -2.41 8.56
CA PHE A 46 -20.76 -1.06 8.10
C PHE A 46 -19.69 -1.08 6.99
N TYR A 47 -18.55 -1.72 7.23
CA TYR A 47 -17.45 -1.75 6.27
C TYR A 47 -17.82 -2.48 4.96
N LYS A 48 -18.61 -3.55 5.00
CA LYS A 48 -19.10 -4.24 3.79
C LYS A 48 -19.96 -3.34 2.92
N LYS A 49 -20.82 -2.49 3.50
CA LYS A 49 -21.62 -1.50 2.75
C LYS A 49 -20.72 -0.50 2.01
N HIS A 50 -19.55 -0.20 2.57
CA HIS A 50 -18.60 0.78 2.03
C HIS A 50 -17.36 0.14 1.39
N ILE A 51 -17.38 -1.18 1.13
CA ILE A 51 -16.18 -1.92 0.71
C ILE A 51 -15.57 -1.38 -0.59
N ARG A 52 -16.40 -0.88 -1.51
CA ARG A 52 -15.92 -0.26 -2.74
C ARG A 52 -15.10 1.00 -2.44
N TYR A 53 -15.59 1.89 -1.58
CA TYR A 53 -14.85 3.07 -1.15
C TYR A 53 -13.52 2.69 -0.50
N ILE A 54 -13.55 1.75 0.45
CA ILE A 54 -12.34 1.29 1.17
C ILE A 54 -11.33 0.70 0.20
N THR A 55 -11.78 -0.05 -0.80
CA THR A 55 -10.92 -0.64 -1.83
C THR A 55 -10.34 0.43 -2.74
N GLU A 56 -11.17 1.28 -3.35
CA GLU A 56 -10.74 2.22 -4.39
C GLU A 56 -9.85 3.36 -3.86
N ASN A 57 -10.07 3.78 -2.60
CA ASN A 57 -9.35 4.89 -1.98
C ASN A 57 -8.11 4.44 -1.17
N ALA A 58 -7.82 3.13 -1.11
CA ALA A 58 -6.62 2.59 -0.46
C ALA A 58 -5.29 3.06 -1.08
N VAL A 59 -5.35 3.76 -2.21
CA VAL A 59 -4.19 4.20 -3.00
C VAL A 59 -4.10 5.72 -3.09
N ASN A 60 -5.02 6.44 -2.45
CA ASN A 60 -5.01 7.90 -2.45
C ASN A 60 -3.76 8.51 -1.80
N PRO A 61 -3.18 7.94 -0.73
CA PRO A 61 -1.87 8.39 -0.22
C PRO A 61 -0.79 8.42 -1.30
N ASP A 62 -0.67 7.36 -2.08
CA ASP A 62 0.27 7.27 -3.18
C ASP A 62 -0.01 8.29 -4.29
N LYS A 63 -1.29 8.47 -4.65
CA LYS A 63 -1.70 9.44 -5.68
C LYS A 63 -1.35 10.87 -5.30
N ARG A 64 -1.49 11.23 -4.02
CA ARG A 64 -1.25 12.60 -3.54
C ARG A 64 0.19 12.84 -3.09
N ARG A 65 1.06 11.82 -3.08
CA ARG A 65 2.45 11.94 -2.59
C ARG A 65 3.28 13.02 -3.28
N TYR A 66 2.94 13.36 -4.53
CA TYR A 66 3.63 14.38 -5.32
C TYR A 66 3.00 15.77 -5.20
N ALA A 67 1.73 15.84 -4.74
CA ALA A 67 0.93 17.06 -4.69
C ALA A 67 0.85 17.63 -3.26
N VAL A 68 0.93 16.77 -2.25
CA VAL A 68 0.80 17.16 -0.84
C VAL A 68 2.19 17.20 -0.20
N ALA A 69 2.56 18.38 0.29
CA ALA A 69 3.79 18.57 1.06
C ALA A 69 3.84 17.60 2.24
N ASN A 70 5.01 17.00 2.47
CA ASN A 70 5.27 16.03 3.54
C ASN A 70 4.41 14.76 3.50
N GLU A 71 3.78 14.43 2.37
CA GLU A 71 3.12 13.13 2.19
C GLU A 71 4.14 12.02 1.95
N ALA A 72 5.10 12.23 1.04
CA ALA A 72 6.09 11.22 0.66
C ALA A 72 6.77 10.48 1.84
N PRO A 73 7.29 11.15 2.89
CA PRO A 73 7.95 10.45 4.00
C PRO A 73 7.01 9.62 4.87
N ARG A 74 5.69 9.71 4.70
CA ARG A 74 4.72 8.89 5.47
C ARG A 74 4.68 7.43 5.01
N HIS A 75 5.30 7.12 3.88
CA HIS A 75 5.25 5.82 3.21
C HIS A 75 6.42 4.90 3.61
N TYR A 76 7.49 5.42 4.21
CA TYR A 76 8.70 4.63 4.45
C TYR A 76 9.44 5.06 5.72
N ILE A 77 10.52 4.33 6.02
CA ILE A 77 11.56 4.72 6.96
C ILE A 77 12.91 4.14 6.52
N ASP A 78 13.87 4.97 6.15
CA ASP A 78 15.21 4.51 5.71
C ASP A 78 16.09 4.22 6.92
N LEU A 79 15.97 3.01 7.47
CA LEU A 79 16.67 2.66 8.70
C LEU A 79 18.19 2.70 8.56
N ASP A 80 18.71 2.41 7.36
CA ASP A 80 20.13 2.39 7.03
C ASP A 80 20.82 3.75 7.14
N VAL A 81 20.07 4.86 7.09
CA VAL A 81 20.62 6.21 7.29
C VAL A 81 20.98 6.48 8.76
N TYR A 82 20.30 5.81 9.70
CA TYR A 82 20.48 6.04 11.14
C TYR A 82 21.61 5.18 11.76
N GLY A 83 22.40 4.50 10.91
CA GLY A 83 23.57 3.72 11.27
C GLY A 83 23.27 2.33 11.82
N ASP A 84 24.33 1.65 12.29
CA ASP A 84 24.25 0.25 12.68
C ASP A 84 23.25 -0.01 13.80
N SER A 85 22.45 -1.06 13.61
CA SER A 85 21.39 -1.46 14.54
C SER A 85 20.31 -0.38 14.74
N ALA A 86 20.12 0.53 13.77
CA ALA A 86 19.05 1.52 13.79
C ALA A 86 17.70 0.90 14.15
N LEU A 87 17.41 -0.28 13.60
CA LEU A 87 16.19 -1.02 13.89
C LEU A 87 15.90 -1.18 15.39
N TYR A 88 16.94 -1.33 16.22
CA TYR A 88 16.83 -1.52 17.67
C TYR A 88 17.05 -0.24 18.49
N LYS A 89 17.77 0.74 17.92
CA LYS A 89 18.18 1.98 18.61
C LYS A 89 17.27 3.19 18.34
N MET A 90 16.45 3.12 17.30
CA MET A 90 15.53 4.20 16.94
C MET A 90 14.45 4.39 18.02
N PRO A 91 14.22 5.63 18.49
CA PRO A 91 13.18 5.90 19.48
C PRO A 91 11.79 5.52 18.96
N ARG A 92 11.02 4.80 19.78
CA ARG A 92 9.72 4.29 19.34
C ARG A 92 8.62 5.35 19.35
N PHE A 93 8.78 6.39 20.15
CA PHE A 93 7.82 7.48 20.31
C PHE A 93 8.31 8.75 19.62
N TRP A 94 7.39 9.51 19.03
CA TRP A 94 7.71 10.65 18.17
C TRP A 94 8.54 11.73 18.85
N GLN A 95 8.16 12.16 20.05
CA GLN A 95 8.91 13.21 20.76
C GLN A 95 10.36 12.80 21.03
N GLN A 96 10.57 11.56 21.46
CA GLN A 96 11.92 11.02 21.69
C GLN A 96 12.74 10.93 20.39
N ALA A 97 12.07 10.70 19.26
CA ALA A 97 12.72 10.69 17.95
C ALA A 97 13.15 12.11 17.56
N ILE A 98 12.30 13.11 17.74
CA ILE A 98 12.62 14.52 17.51
C ILE A 98 13.80 14.95 18.39
N ASP A 99 13.76 14.65 19.68
CA ASP A 99 14.81 15.03 20.62
C ASP A 99 16.18 14.46 20.23
N LYS A 100 16.19 13.32 19.53
CA LYS A 100 17.41 12.63 19.10
C LYS A 100 17.89 13.02 17.69
N TYR A 101 16.98 13.22 16.74
CA TYR A 101 17.33 13.36 15.31
C TYR A 101 16.82 14.65 14.66
N THR A 102 16.03 15.48 15.34
CA THR A 102 15.27 16.61 14.78
C THR A 102 14.11 16.19 13.86
N GLU A 103 13.09 17.03 13.74
CA GLU A 103 11.94 16.76 12.87
C GLU A 103 12.33 16.75 11.39
N ASP A 104 13.17 17.69 10.93
CA ASP A 104 13.57 17.79 9.53
C ASP A 104 14.27 16.53 9.04
N THR A 105 15.19 15.95 9.83
CA THR A 105 15.84 14.69 9.50
C THR A 105 14.86 13.52 9.44
N LEU A 106 13.91 13.44 10.38
CA LEU A 106 12.89 12.39 10.38
C LEU A 106 12.00 12.51 9.14
N GLN A 107 11.61 13.72 8.76
CA GLN A 107 10.84 13.97 7.53
C GLN A 107 11.64 13.67 6.26
N ALA A 108 12.97 13.83 6.29
CA ALA A 108 13.81 13.49 5.14
C ALA A 108 13.91 11.97 4.92
N TYR A 109 13.97 11.18 5.99
CA TYR A 109 14.25 9.74 5.93
C TYR A 109 13.08 8.85 6.35
N GLY A 110 11.88 9.41 6.36
CA GLY A 110 10.63 8.67 6.50
C GLY A 110 10.17 8.45 7.95
N ILE A 111 8.85 8.48 8.11
CA ILE A 111 8.15 8.52 9.40
C ILE A 111 7.01 7.50 9.53
N VAL A 112 6.90 6.52 8.62
CA VAL A 112 5.76 5.59 8.58
C VAL A 112 5.36 4.96 9.92
N PRO A 113 6.27 4.47 10.81
CA PRO A 113 5.83 3.84 12.06
C PRO A 113 5.14 4.83 13.02
N TRP A 114 5.54 6.10 13.05
CA TRP A 114 4.86 7.12 13.88
C TRP A 114 3.58 7.61 13.21
N HIS A 115 3.59 7.72 11.88
CA HIS A 115 2.42 8.15 11.12
C HIS A 115 1.24 7.17 11.27
N ILE A 116 1.49 5.86 11.29
CA ILE A 116 0.46 4.84 11.56
C ILE A 116 -0.26 5.10 12.89
N ASN A 117 0.49 5.39 13.96
CA ASN A 117 -0.09 5.65 15.28
C ASN A 117 -0.90 6.96 15.30
N PHE A 118 -0.41 8.00 14.60
CA PHE A 118 -1.15 9.24 14.43
C PHE A 118 -2.47 9.04 13.67
N MET A 119 -2.44 8.30 12.55
CA MET A 119 -3.63 7.97 11.76
C MET A 119 -4.64 7.13 12.55
N LYS A 120 -4.17 6.17 13.34
CA LYS A 120 -5.02 5.41 14.28
C LYS A 120 -5.69 6.35 15.29
N TYR A 121 -4.96 7.31 15.86
CA TYR A 121 -5.54 8.28 16.78
C TYR A 121 -6.62 9.12 16.08
N GLN A 122 -6.37 9.61 14.87
CA GLN A 122 -7.37 10.35 14.10
C GLN A 122 -8.61 9.51 13.80
N LEU A 123 -8.43 8.25 13.42
CA LEU A 123 -9.54 7.32 13.18
C LEU A 123 -10.36 7.10 14.47
N THR A 124 -9.70 7.02 15.62
CA THR A 124 -10.37 6.93 16.93
C THR A 124 -11.26 8.16 17.17
N GLN A 125 -10.76 9.37 16.88
CA GLN A 125 -11.56 10.59 17.00
C GLN A 125 -12.74 10.60 16.01
N ALA A 126 -12.53 10.17 14.78
CA ALA A 126 -13.59 10.08 13.78
C ALA A 126 -14.73 9.14 14.23
N PHE A 127 -14.40 8.02 14.88
CA PHE A 127 -15.39 7.14 15.50
C PHE A 127 -16.12 7.81 16.67
N LYS A 128 -15.41 8.53 17.56
CA LYS A 128 -16.04 9.28 18.66
C LYS A 128 -17.02 10.35 18.15
N GLU A 129 -16.64 11.06 17.10
CA GLU A 129 -17.45 12.06 16.41
C GLU A 129 -18.59 11.44 15.58
N ARG A 130 -18.58 10.12 15.36
CA ARG A 130 -19.51 9.41 14.47
C ARG A 130 -19.51 9.98 13.04
N ASN A 131 -18.37 10.51 12.60
CA ASN A 131 -18.23 11.15 11.29
C ASN A 131 -17.89 10.10 10.23
N VAL A 132 -18.89 9.72 9.43
CA VAL A 132 -18.79 8.63 8.44
C VAL A 132 -17.71 8.89 7.40
N ASP A 133 -17.66 10.10 6.83
CA ASP A 133 -16.69 10.43 5.78
C ASP A 133 -15.25 10.33 6.32
N LYS A 134 -15.01 10.86 7.53
CA LYS A 134 -13.71 10.73 8.20
C LYS A 134 -13.37 9.27 8.53
N ILE A 135 -14.32 8.49 9.04
CA ILE A 135 -14.10 7.06 9.36
C ILE A 135 -13.66 6.32 8.11
N LEU A 136 -14.36 6.50 6.99
CA LEU A 136 -14.06 5.81 5.74
C LEU A 136 -12.72 6.24 5.16
N ARG A 137 -12.46 7.54 5.05
CA ARG A 137 -11.18 8.06 4.55
C ARG A 137 -10.01 7.57 5.39
N LEU A 138 -10.05 7.83 6.70
CA LEU A 138 -8.96 7.49 7.60
C LEU A 138 -8.75 5.97 7.68
N SER A 139 -9.80 5.15 7.52
CA SER A 139 -9.65 3.70 7.44
C SER A 139 -8.87 3.28 6.19
N ALA A 140 -9.24 3.79 5.01
CA ALA A 140 -8.56 3.47 3.76
C ALA A 140 -7.10 3.94 3.77
N GLU A 141 -6.84 5.15 4.27
CA GLU A 141 -5.50 5.73 4.36
C GLU A 141 -4.64 5.01 5.42
N LEU A 142 -5.19 4.70 6.60
CA LEU A 142 -4.47 3.93 7.61
C LEU A 142 -4.11 2.54 7.09
N GLY A 143 -5.02 1.90 6.34
CA GLY A 143 -4.75 0.60 5.71
C GLY A 143 -3.65 0.65 4.65
N HIS A 144 -3.41 1.80 4.02
CA HIS A 144 -2.28 2.02 3.12
C HIS A 144 -0.96 2.02 3.89
N TYR A 145 -0.80 2.92 4.86
CA TYR A 145 0.46 3.05 5.61
C TYR A 145 0.81 1.80 6.43
N VAL A 146 -0.20 1.05 6.91
CA VAL A 146 0.04 -0.27 7.54
C VAL A 146 0.58 -1.28 6.53
N ALA A 147 0.11 -1.25 5.28
CA ALA A 147 0.61 -2.11 4.22
C ALA A 147 2.05 -1.72 3.82
N ASP A 148 2.35 -0.42 3.71
CA ASP A 148 3.72 0.09 3.44
C ASP A 148 4.73 -0.41 4.48
N ALA A 149 4.37 -0.34 5.77
CA ALA A 149 5.21 -0.86 6.85
C ALA A 149 5.44 -2.39 6.76
N CYS A 150 4.65 -3.11 5.95
CA CYS A 150 4.82 -4.53 5.64
C CYS A 150 5.67 -4.79 4.38
N VAL A 151 6.17 -3.75 3.70
CA VAL A 151 7.04 -3.87 2.52
C VAL A 151 8.51 -3.76 2.94
N PRO A 152 9.36 -4.79 2.73
CA PRO A 152 10.78 -4.73 3.09
C PRO A 152 11.50 -3.52 2.49
N LEU A 153 11.24 -3.22 1.22
CA LEU A 153 11.88 -2.14 0.46
C LEU A 153 11.44 -0.73 0.90
N HIS A 154 10.44 -0.59 1.77
CA HIS A 154 10.07 0.68 2.42
C HIS A 154 10.87 0.92 3.70
N THR A 155 11.89 0.10 4.00
CA THR A 155 12.70 0.18 5.23
C THR A 155 14.18 0.55 4.99
N THR A 156 14.54 0.96 3.77
CA THR A 156 15.92 1.24 3.34
C THR A 156 15.97 2.33 2.29
N GLN A 157 17.04 3.13 2.28
CA GLN A 157 17.32 4.08 1.22
C GLN A 157 17.55 3.37 -0.13
N ASN A 158 18.01 2.11 -0.13
CA ASN A 158 18.18 1.30 -1.34
C ASN A 158 16.85 0.72 -1.87
N TYR A 159 15.74 1.45 -1.65
CA TYR A 159 14.37 0.99 -1.88
C TYR A 159 14.13 0.42 -3.28
N ASN A 160 14.86 0.88 -4.30
CA ASN A 160 14.72 0.43 -5.67
C ASN A 160 15.92 -0.37 -6.18
N GLY A 161 16.86 -0.76 -5.30
CA GLY A 161 18.08 -1.48 -5.68
C GLY A 161 19.12 -0.62 -6.40
N GLN A 162 18.97 0.71 -6.36
CA GLN A 162 19.84 1.65 -7.06
C GLN A 162 21.28 1.67 -6.53
N LEU A 163 21.50 1.32 -5.26
CA LEU A 163 22.83 1.24 -4.64
C LEU A 163 23.49 -0.14 -4.83
N THR A 164 22.75 -1.13 -5.31
CA THR A 164 23.21 -2.52 -5.42
C THR A 164 23.16 -3.09 -6.84
N GLY A 165 22.80 -2.27 -7.84
CA GLY A 165 22.70 -2.69 -9.24
C GLY A 165 21.45 -3.52 -9.56
N GLN A 166 20.40 -3.37 -8.77
CA GLN A 166 19.15 -4.16 -8.85
C GLN A 166 17.95 -3.26 -9.17
N ARG A 167 18.18 -2.21 -9.98
CA ARG A 167 17.20 -1.14 -10.25
C ARG A 167 15.87 -1.72 -10.74
N GLY A 168 14.77 -1.36 -10.08
CA GLY A 168 13.43 -1.84 -10.39
C GLY A 168 12.93 -2.97 -9.48
N ILE A 169 13.73 -3.42 -8.51
CA ILE A 169 13.32 -4.47 -7.57
C ILE A 169 12.11 -4.08 -6.70
N HIS A 170 11.87 -2.78 -6.51
CA HIS A 170 10.70 -2.27 -5.77
C HIS A 170 9.38 -2.70 -6.42
N GLY A 171 9.14 -2.23 -7.65
CA GLY A 171 7.94 -2.60 -8.39
C GLY A 171 7.90 -4.09 -8.75
N PHE A 172 9.06 -4.76 -8.77
CA PHE A 172 9.11 -6.21 -8.92
C PHE A 172 8.49 -6.93 -7.71
N TRP A 173 8.93 -6.60 -6.50
CA TRP A 173 8.44 -7.23 -5.27
C TRP A 173 7.01 -6.80 -4.94
N GLU A 174 6.74 -5.50 -4.99
CA GLU A 174 5.48 -4.90 -4.52
C GLU A 174 4.32 -5.06 -5.49
N SER A 175 4.60 -5.06 -6.81
CA SER A 175 3.55 -5.08 -7.83
C SER A 175 3.54 -6.39 -8.59
N ARG A 176 4.64 -6.70 -9.28
CA ARG A 176 4.70 -7.79 -10.26
C ARG A 176 4.43 -9.16 -9.62
N LEU A 177 4.99 -9.43 -8.44
CA LEU A 177 4.76 -10.72 -7.78
C LEU A 177 3.30 -10.87 -7.30
N PRO A 178 2.70 -9.92 -6.56
CA PRO A 178 1.28 -10.00 -6.23
C PRO A 178 0.35 -10.18 -7.44
N GLU A 179 0.54 -9.43 -8.52
CA GLU A 179 -0.37 -9.54 -9.67
C GLU A 179 -0.25 -10.89 -10.40
N LEU A 180 0.95 -11.47 -10.43
CA LEU A 180 1.15 -12.77 -11.07
C LEU A 180 0.63 -13.94 -10.21
N PHE A 181 0.70 -13.83 -8.90
CA PHE A 181 0.62 -15.00 -8.01
C PHE A 181 -0.41 -14.92 -6.89
N SER A 182 -0.97 -13.75 -6.59
CA SER A 182 -1.86 -13.59 -5.42
C SER A 182 -3.18 -14.35 -5.50
N ASP A 183 -3.63 -14.74 -6.69
CA ASP A 183 -4.79 -15.63 -6.85
C ASP A 183 -4.55 -17.02 -6.24
N ASN A 184 -3.29 -17.42 -6.02
CA ASN A 184 -2.91 -18.68 -5.38
C ASN A 184 -2.56 -18.53 -3.90
N TYR A 185 -2.61 -17.32 -3.33
CA TYR A 185 -2.30 -17.09 -1.92
C TYR A 185 -3.49 -17.45 -1.04
N ASP A 186 -3.22 -18.02 0.13
CA ASP A 186 -4.22 -18.14 1.18
C ASP A 186 -4.29 -16.80 1.93
N PHE A 187 -5.43 -16.12 1.86
CA PHE A 187 -5.67 -14.86 2.58
C PHE A 187 -6.50 -15.02 3.86
N PHE A 188 -6.63 -16.24 4.40
CA PHE A 188 -7.32 -16.47 5.66
C PHE A 188 -6.46 -16.04 6.86
N VAL A 189 -6.75 -14.86 7.43
CA VAL A 189 -5.96 -14.26 8.53
C VAL A 189 -6.64 -14.31 9.92
N GLY A 190 -7.85 -14.86 9.98
CA GLY A 190 -8.69 -14.85 11.19
C GLY A 190 -9.22 -13.44 11.55
N GLN A 191 -9.81 -13.31 12.74
CA GLN A 191 -10.46 -12.06 13.18
C GLN A 191 -9.47 -11.00 13.66
N ALA A 192 -9.81 -9.72 13.48
CA ALA A 192 -9.08 -8.58 14.01
C ALA A 192 -8.86 -8.70 15.54
N GLN A 193 -7.72 -8.21 16.02
CA GLN A 193 -7.36 -8.25 17.44
C GLN A 193 -7.11 -6.85 17.96
N TYR A 194 -7.41 -6.62 19.25
CA TYR A 194 -7.09 -5.35 19.90
C TYR A 194 -5.57 -5.21 20.02
N ILE A 195 -5.04 -4.03 19.71
CA ILE A 195 -3.62 -3.71 19.80
C ILE A 195 -3.41 -2.80 21.01
N GLU A 196 -2.87 -3.34 22.10
CA GLU A 196 -2.65 -2.59 23.34
C GLU A 196 -1.67 -1.41 23.18
N GLN A 197 -0.62 -1.60 22.38
CA GLN A 197 0.41 -0.59 22.14
C GLN A 197 0.58 -0.35 20.64
N PRO A 198 -0.31 0.46 20.01
CA PRO A 198 -0.30 0.67 18.56
C PRO A 198 1.03 1.21 18.03
N GLN A 199 1.66 2.15 18.76
CA GLN A 199 2.97 2.68 18.36
C GLN A 199 4.05 1.59 18.31
N LEU A 200 4.11 0.70 19.30
CA LEU A 200 5.10 -0.37 19.31
C LEU A 200 4.78 -1.42 18.24
N LYS A 201 3.49 -1.70 18.03
CA LYS A 201 3.06 -2.62 16.97
C LYS A 201 3.49 -2.13 15.58
N ALA A 202 3.39 -0.83 15.29
CA ALA A 202 3.86 -0.26 14.03
C ALA A 202 5.37 -0.49 13.82
N TRP A 203 6.16 -0.39 14.89
CA TRP A 203 7.58 -0.71 14.85
C TRP A 203 7.88 -2.20 14.68
N ASP A 204 7.07 -3.09 15.26
CA ASP A 204 7.20 -4.54 15.02
C ASP A 204 6.98 -4.87 13.53
N LEU A 205 6.06 -4.17 12.84
CA LEU A 205 5.84 -4.35 11.39
C LEU A 205 7.07 -3.94 10.61
N VAL A 206 7.59 -2.73 10.86
CA VAL A 206 8.84 -2.25 10.24
C VAL A 206 9.99 -3.23 10.50
N ALA A 207 10.11 -3.74 11.73
CA ALA A 207 11.14 -4.71 12.09
C ALA A 207 11.02 -6.01 11.30
N SER A 208 9.81 -6.59 11.25
CA SER A 208 9.55 -7.81 10.49
C SER A 208 9.86 -7.63 9.00
N SER A 209 9.51 -6.49 8.43
CA SER A 209 9.79 -6.16 7.03
C SER A 209 11.28 -5.96 6.75
N HIS A 210 11.96 -5.20 7.62
CA HIS A 210 13.38 -4.93 7.46
C HIS A 210 14.22 -6.21 7.55
N LEU A 211 13.85 -7.15 8.44
CA LEU A 211 14.53 -8.43 8.58
C LEU A 211 14.35 -9.36 7.36
N ALA A 212 13.42 -9.06 6.45
CA ALA A 212 13.25 -9.82 5.20
C ALA A 212 14.05 -9.24 4.02
N LEU A 213 14.69 -8.08 4.20
CA LEU A 213 15.37 -7.33 3.16
C LEU A 213 16.57 -8.09 2.55
N ASP A 214 17.25 -8.89 3.36
CA ASP A 214 18.40 -9.70 2.95
C ASP A 214 18.03 -10.68 1.83
N SER A 215 16.91 -11.37 1.98
CA SER A 215 16.37 -12.36 1.06
C SER A 215 15.87 -11.70 -0.21
N VAL A 216 15.28 -10.49 -0.09
CA VAL A 216 14.84 -9.70 -1.25
C VAL A 216 16.03 -9.41 -2.17
N PHE A 217 17.11 -8.84 -1.63
CA PHE A 217 18.27 -8.50 -2.47
C PHE A 217 19.10 -9.72 -2.88
N SER A 218 19.39 -10.64 -1.96
CA SER A 218 20.30 -11.76 -2.24
C SER A 218 19.72 -12.74 -3.26
N PHE A 219 18.44 -13.08 -3.19
CA PHE A 219 17.83 -14.01 -4.12
C PHE A 219 17.65 -13.43 -5.53
N GLU A 220 17.36 -12.14 -5.66
CA GLU A 220 17.29 -11.49 -6.97
C GLU A 220 18.68 -11.46 -7.62
N ARG A 221 19.73 -11.18 -6.84
CA ARG A 221 21.12 -11.21 -7.31
C ARG A 221 21.56 -12.60 -7.73
N GLN A 222 21.27 -13.62 -6.92
CA GLN A 222 21.58 -15.02 -7.24
C GLN A 222 20.91 -15.44 -8.55
N LEU A 223 19.60 -15.18 -8.69
CA LEU A 223 18.89 -15.53 -9.92
C LEU A 223 19.39 -14.76 -11.14
N THR A 224 19.83 -13.51 -10.96
CA THR A 224 20.46 -12.74 -12.04
C THR A 224 21.76 -13.39 -12.52
N GLN A 225 22.51 -14.05 -11.64
CA GLN A 225 23.71 -14.80 -12.02
C GLN A 225 23.38 -16.16 -12.67
N GLU A 226 22.23 -16.73 -12.33
CA GLU A 226 21.75 -18.02 -12.85
C GLU A 226 21.01 -17.89 -14.19
N PHE A 227 20.41 -16.74 -14.50
CA PHE A 227 19.61 -16.51 -15.71
C PHE A 227 20.38 -15.76 -16.80
N ASP A 228 20.18 -16.16 -18.05
CA ASP A 228 20.61 -15.36 -19.20
C ASP A 228 19.93 -13.99 -19.18
N GLU A 229 20.66 -12.93 -19.52
CA GLU A 229 20.16 -11.55 -19.49
C GLU A 229 18.89 -11.38 -20.34
N GLU A 230 18.83 -12.04 -21.50
CA GLU A 230 17.68 -12.05 -22.41
C GLU A 230 16.43 -12.72 -21.81
N LYS A 231 16.60 -13.61 -20.82
CA LYS A 231 15.51 -14.34 -20.16
C LYS A 231 15.04 -13.68 -18.87
N LYS A 232 15.84 -12.77 -18.30
CA LYS A 232 15.51 -12.03 -17.08
C LYS A 232 14.32 -11.10 -17.29
N TYR A 233 14.27 -10.42 -18.43
CA TYR A 233 13.26 -9.40 -18.72
C TYR A 233 12.31 -9.82 -19.85
N SER A 234 11.14 -9.21 -19.88
CA SER A 234 10.19 -9.24 -20.99
C SER A 234 9.62 -7.85 -21.22
N PHE A 235 8.90 -7.65 -22.33
CA PHE A 235 8.23 -6.40 -22.63
C PHE A 235 6.70 -6.59 -22.59
N GLU A 236 6.02 -5.66 -21.93
CA GLU A 236 4.55 -5.63 -21.86
C GLU A 236 4.04 -4.25 -22.26
N VAL A 237 2.92 -4.20 -22.99
CA VAL A 237 2.24 -2.94 -23.35
C VAL A 237 1.33 -2.54 -22.19
N ARG A 238 1.56 -1.34 -21.65
CA ARG A 238 0.85 -0.79 -20.50
C ARG A 238 0.53 0.67 -20.77
N ASN A 239 -0.75 1.07 -20.71
CA ASN A 239 -1.19 2.43 -21.05
C ASN A 239 -0.65 2.90 -22.42
N ASN A 240 -0.63 2.01 -23.41
CA ASN A 240 -0.04 2.22 -24.74
C ASN A 240 1.48 2.45 -24.78
N LEU A 241 2.20 2.21 -23.67
CA LEU A 241 3.66 2.28 -23.57
C LEU A 241 4.24 0.88 -23.39
N THR A 242 5.27 0.56 -24.17
CA THR A 242 6.02 -0.69 -24.00
C THR A 242 6.98 -0.54 -22.83
N THR A 243 6.80 -1.34 -21.78
CA THR A 243 7.61 -1.28 -20.56
C THR A 243 8.42 -2.56 -20.40
N ARG A 244 9.71 -2.42 -20.09
CA ARG A 244 10.56 -3.56 -19.69
C ARG A 244 10.19 -4.00 -18.28
N VAL A 245 9.84 -5.26 -18.10
CA VAL A 245 9.43 -5.86 -16.83
C VAL A 245 10.21 -7.15 -16.57
N TYR A 246 10.24 -7.61 -15.32
CA TYR A 246 10.75 -8.95 -15.02
C TYR A 246 9.89 -10.02 -15.71
N SER A 247 10.55 -10.97 -16.37
CA SER A 247 9.87 -12.03 -17.10
C SER A 247 9.09 -12.93 -16.15
N ARG A 248 8.07 -13.62 -16.67
CA ARG A 248 7.26 -14.55 -15.86
C ARG A 248 8.10 -15.68 -15.28
N ALA A 249 9.07 -16.19 -16.04
CA ALA A 249 9.97 -17.25 -15.61
C ALA A 249 10.87 -16.80 -14.45
N PHE A 250 11.49 -15.62 -14.57
CA PHE A 250 12.29 -15.04 -13.49
C PHE A 250 11.43 -14.74 -12.25
N SER A 251 10.23 -14.19 -12.45
CA SER A 251 9.26 -13.92 -11.38
C SER A 251 8.87 -15.18 -10.61
N GLN A 252 8.64 -16.30 -11.31
CA GLN A 252 8.32 -17.59 -10.68
C GLN A 252 9.51 -18.14 -9.89
N ALA A 253 10.72 -18.13 -10.47
CA ALA A 253 11.92 -18.61 -9.79
C ALA A 253 12.21 -17.78 -8.52
N TYR A 254 12.02 -16.46 -8.59
CA TYR A 254 12.19 -15.56 -7.46
C TYR A 254 11.12 -15.77 -6.38
N SER A 255 9.84 -15.89 -6.76
CA SER A 255 8.75 -16.24 -5.85
C SER A 255 9.03 -17.56 -5.10
N ASN A 256 9.54 -18.57 -5.82
CA ASN A 256 9.93 -19.85 -5.24
C ASN A 256 11.09 -19.69 -4.23
N LYS A 257 12.14 -18.94 -4.55
CA LYS A 257 13.27 -18.67 -3.62
C LYS A 257 12.81 -17.89 -2.39
N LEU A 258 11.90 -16.91 -2.56
CA LEU A 258 11.29 -16.16 -1.45
C LEU A 258 10.41 -17.03 -0.55
N ASN A 259 10.04 -18.24 -0.99
CA ASN A 259 9.34 -19.25 -0.19
C ASN A 259 8.13 -18.66 0.57
N GLY A 260 7.20 -18.04 -0.15
CA GLY A 260 5.96 -17.47 0.42
C GLY A 260 6.13 -16.14 1.19
N GLN A 261 7.28 -15.46 1.09
CA GLN A 261 7.52 -14.20 1.79
C GLN A 261 6.46 -13.13 1.46
N VAL A 262 6.16 -12.91 0.18
CA VAL A 262 5.18 -11.89 -0.27
C VAL A 262 3.80 -12.18 0.31
N GLU A 263 3.36 -13.44 0.24
CA GLU A 263 2.10 -13.89 0.84
C GLU A 263 2.06 -13.63 2.35
N ARG A 264 3.12 -13.98 3.09
CA ARG A 264 3.20 -13.70 4.53
C ARG A 264 3.07 -12.22 4.84
N GLN A 265 3.74 -11.34 4.09
CA GLN A 265 3.65 -9.89 4.29
C GLN A 265 2.27 -9.35 3.96
N MET A 266 1.62 -9.81 2.89
CA MET A 266 0.25 -9.41 2.56
C MET A 266 -0.75 -9.89 3.61
N ARG A 267 -0.63 -11.13 4.10
CA ARG A 267 -1.46 -11.66 5.20
C ARG A 267 -1.28 -10.85 6.48
N LEU A 268 -0.03 -10.50 6.83
CA LEU A 268 0.27 -9.64 7.96
C LEU A 268 -0.40 -8.26 7.80
N ALA A 269 -0.27 -7.63 6.64
CA ALA A 269 -0.89 -6.35 6.34
C ALA A 269 -2.42 -6.39 6.46
N ILE A 270 -3.08 -7.42 5.91
CA ILE A 270 -4.54 -7.61 6.02
C ILE A 270 -4.96 -7.69 7.49
N LYS A 271 -4.28 -8.54 8.27
CA LYS A 271 -4.57 -8.75 9.69
C LYS A 271 -4.39 -7.47 10.50
N MET A 272 -3.29 -6.77 10.26
CA MET A 272 -2.94 -5.56 11.01
C MET A 272 -3.85 -4.40 10.64
N THR A 273 -4.16 -4.19 9.37
CA THR A 273 -5.12 -3.17 8.93
C THR A 273 -6.47 -3.35 9.63
N ALA A 274 -7.01 -4.58 9.64
CA ALA A 274 -8.25 -4.88 10.36
C ALA A 274 -8.13 -4.64 11.87
N SER A 275 -6.99 -5.02 12.46
CA SER A 275 -6.72 -4.87 13.90
C SER A 275 -6.56 -3.41 14.32
N TYR A 276 -5.95 -2.55 13.48
CA TYR A 276 -5.86 -1.11 13.71
C TYR A 276 -7.23 -0.42 13.62
N TRP A 277 -8.05 -0.77 12.64
CA TRP A 277 -9.43 -0.27 12.54
C TRP A 277 -10.25 -0.68 13.77
N TYR A 278 -10.17 -1.96 14.14
CA TYR A 278 -10.83 -2.49 15.33
C TYR A 278 -10.38 -1.79 16.61
N THR A 279 -9.07 -1.61 16.80
CA THR A 279 -8.51 -0.92 17.96
C THR A 279 -9.00 0.53 18.03
N ALA A 280 -9.02 1.26 16.91
CA ALA A 280 -9.54 2.62 16.86
C ALA A 280 -11.03 2.71 17.23
N TRP A 281 -11.83 1.72 16.81
CA TRP A 281 -13.24 1.64 17.16
C TRP A 281 -13.47 1.29 18.64
N VAL A 282 -12.69 0.36 19.20
CA VAL A 282 -12.73 0.00 20.62
C VAL A 282 -12.38 1.21 21.49
N ASP A 283 -11.28 1.90 21.17
CA ASP A 283 -10.82 3.08 21.91
C ASP A 283 -11.74 4.30 21.78
N ALA A 284 -12.65 4.28 20.80
CA ALA A 284 -13.71 5.26 20.65
C ALA A 284 -14.95 4.95 21.51
N GLY A 285 -14.93 3.88 22.31
CA GLY A 285 -16.07 3.43 23.10
C GLY A 285 -17.09 2.61 22.30
N GLN A 286 -16.64 1.95 21.23
CA GLN A 286 -17.43 1.03 20.41
C GLN A 286 -18.78 1.63 19.92
N PRO A 287 -18.78 2.80 19.27
CA PRO A 287 -20.02 3.41 18.80
C PRO A 287 -20.77 2.48 17.84
N ASN A 288 -22.10 2.45 17.94
CA ASN A 288 -22.95 1.60 17.11
C ASN A 288 -22.94 2.05 15.64
N LEU A 289 -22.15 1.36 14.81
CA LEU A 289 -21.98 1.68 13.39
C LEU A 289 -23.23 1.41 12.55
N GLY A 290 -24.16 0.59 13.04
CA GLY A 290 -25.44 0.31 12.35
C GLY A 290 -26.36 1.52 12.25
N THR A 291 -26.15 2.53 13.10
CA THR A 291 -26.94 3.78 13.13
C THR A 291 -26.39 4.88 12.24
N LEU A 292 -25.18 4.68 11.68
CA LEU A 292 -24.53 5.69 10.86
C LEU A 292 -25.15 5.76 9.47
N LYS A 293 -25.19 6.99 8.92
CA LYS A 293 -25.65 7.21 7.54
C LYS A 293 -24.75 6.47 6.56
N SER A 294 -25.34 5.92 5.50
CA SER A 294 -24.62 5.14 4.49
C SER A 294 -24.19 5.94 3.26
N LYS A 295 -24.61 7.20 3.12
CA LYS A 295 -24.23 8.06 1.98
C LYS A 295 -23.11 9.00 2.38
N LEU A 296 -22.11 9.10 1.51
CA LEU A 296 -21.06 10.11 1.61
C LEU A 296 -21.66 11.51 1.48
N SER A 297 -21.03 12.49 2.11
CA SER A 297 -21.45 13.88 1.96
C SER A 297 -21.10 14.44 0.56
N PRO A 298 -21.80 15.50 0.09
CA PRO A 298 -21.41 16.20 -1.13
C PRO A 298 -19.98 16.73 -1.09
N GLU A 299 -19.52 17.19 0.07
CA GLU A 299 -18.16 17.70 0.26
C GLU A 299 -17.12 16.59 0.06
N GLU A 300 -17.40 15.40 0.59
CA GLU A 300 -16.56 14.22 0.42
C GLU A 300 -16.45 13.80 -1.05
N LEU A 301 -17.58 13.76 -1.75
CA LEU A 301 -17.63 13.43 -3.18
C LEU A 301 -16.85 14.46 -4.02
N HIS A 302 -17.02 15.75 -3.72
CA HIS A 302 -16.28 16.82 -4.39
C HIS A 302 -14.78 16.68 -4.17
N ARG A 303 -14.33 16.40 -2.93
CA ARG A 303 -12.91 16.20 -2.65
C ARG A 303 -12.32 15.05 -3.45
N LEU A 304 -13.00 13.90 -3.53
CA LEU A 304 -12.56 12.76 -4.34
C LEU A 304 -12.42 13.11 -5.83
N GLU A 305 -13.35 13.91 -6.35
CA GLU A 305 -13.28 14.38 -7.74
C GLU A 305 -12.07 15.30 -7.96
N MET A 306 -11.76 16.17 -7.01
CA MET A 306 -10.61 17.06 -7.08
C MET A 306 -9.29 16.30 -6.97
N GLU A 307 -9.15 15.38 -6.00
CA GLU A 307 -7.96 14.50 -5.86
C GLU A 307 -7.70 13.71 -7.14
N LYS A 308 -8.77 13.22 -7.80
CA LYS A 308 -8.65 12.51 -9.08
C LYS A 308 -8.11 13.43 -10.17
N LYS A 309 -8.65 14.65 -10.31
CA LYS A 309 -8.20 15.62 -11.31
C LYS A 309 -6.74 16.04 -11.08
N GLU A 310 -6.36 16.29 -9.83
CA GLU A 310 -4.98 16.62 -9.46
C GLU A 310 -4.01 15.49 -9.81
N TYR A 311 -4.39 14.23 -9.55
CA TYR A 311 -3.58 13.09 -9.96
C TYR A 311 -3.47 12.98 -11.49
N GLU A 312 -4.57 13.15 -12.23
CA GLU A 312 -4.56 13.03 -13.70
C GLU A 312 -3.78 14.15 -14.41
N THR A 313 -3.65 15.32 -13.78
CA THR A 313 -2.99 16.51 -14.37
C THR A 313 -1.63 16.82 -13.75
N GLY A 314 -1.29 16.20 -12.63
CA GLY A 314 -0.09 16.48 -11.84
C GLY A 314 1.19 15.89 -12.43
N ASN A 315 2.33 16.53 -12.12
CA ASN A 315 3.64 15.97 -12.42
C ASN A 315 4.03 14.92 -11.37
N HIS A 316 4.17 13.67 -11.78
CA HIS A 316 4.63 12.57 -10.92
C HIS A 316 6.15 12.47 -10.92
N LYS A 317 6.82 13.26 -10.06
CA LYS A 317 8.29 13.17 -9.91
C LYS A 317 8.67 11.97 -9.05
N PRO A 318 9.53 11.04 -9.49
CA PRO A 318 10.02 9.95 -8.64
C PRO A 318 10.60 10.45 -7.32
N ARG A 319 10.63 9.57 -6.30
CA ARG A 319 11.33 9.84 -5.05
C ARG A 319 12.78 10.22 -5.37
N GLU A 320 13.29 11.28 -4.75
CA GLU A 320 14.68 11.70 -4.94
C GLU A 320 15.61 10.59 -4.44
N GLU A 321 16.56 10.22 -5.30
CA GLU A 321 17.63 9.28 -4.96
C GLU A 321 18.81 10.14 -4.50
N HIS A 322 19.24 9.95 -3.25
CA HIS A 322 20.46 10.58 -2.78
C HIS A 322 21.66 9.81 -3.32
N ASP A 323 22.44 10.47 -4.19
CA ASP A 323 23.76 9.99 -4.59
C ASP A 323 24.73 10.19 -3.41
N HIS A 324 25.48 9.15 -3.05
CA HIS A 324 26.56 9.23 -2.05
C HIS A 324 27.88 9.63 -2.70
#